data_AF-A0A966DN17-F1
#
_entry.id   AF-A0A966DN17-F1
#
_cell.length_a   1.000
_cell.length_b   1.000
_cell.length_c   1.000
_cell.angle_alpha   90.00
_cell.angle_beta   90.00
_cell.angle_gamma   90.00
#
_symmetry.space_group_name_H-M   'P 1'
#
loop_
_entity.id
_entity.type
_entity.pdbx_description
1 polymer ?
#
loop_
_entity_poly.entity_id
_entity_poly.type
_entity_poly.pdbx_seq_one_letter_code
_entity_poly.pdbx_strand_id
1 'polypeptide(L)'
;MKIPLSWLKEYVDFEDTVEGLADKLTFSGVEVEGIERLGGGVPGVVVAEVLAIEKHPNADKLTLCKVNFGGPAEMTVVCGAPNVAVGGKYPFAPLGTALPAGFTIEKRKVRGVFSEGMLCAEDELGISDDHAGLMALDAKWAPGTALSEVLGPPETVVEVEITPNRPDCLSLLGLAREVAALYGTKVKVPDASLQESHPAVEKATSVVVEDLKDCPRYTARVLQNVKVGPSPDWMKRRLEAAGIRAINNVVDITNYVMLECGQPLHAFDQKLLAEGRIVVRHPKPGEKILTLDGVERALEPQMLVIADAVKPMAVAGVMGGEHSGINETTTDVLLESANFRPASVRATSKKLGMLSDASYRFMRGVDAELAEFGSRRAAKLTCELAGAKLLLGVVDVRSEPKKPWKVVCRPARLEALLGIAAAPAEIAQVFAALDLKVLKSGPDAIEVEVPTFREDLTREADLIEEYARIYGLKKLPPVRSMATIVPDADDKPAQAQARLRDVLVGLGLQQIMHYSFLAEGLLDLFDQGNAPSRVKLANPLTADHTVMRDALLPQMAETIGLNFSRQVAETAFFETGRVFRLGPDGKPTETDHVAVGLFGPAGRTGLDKFKPVDELEMFLWIKGLWEQASAALNL
;
A
#
# COMPACT_ATOMS: atom_id res chain seq x y z
N MET A 1 0.15 3.80 -3.51
CA MET A 1 -0.14 5.25 -3.32
C MET A 1 -0.73 5.77 -4.61
N LYS A 2 -1.89 6.44 -4.56
CA LYS A 2 -2.59 6.93 -5.76
C LYS A 2 -2.27 8.40 -6.04
N ILE A 3 -1.96 8.71 -7.29
CA ILE A 3 -1.50 10.04 -7.72
C ILE A 3 -2.34 10.52 -8.91
N PRO A 4 -3.19 11.54 -8.73
CA PRO A 4 -3.87 12.20 -9.84
C PRO A 4 -2.84 12.89 -10.76
N LEU A 5 -2.85 12.54 -12.05
CA LEU A 5 -1.85 13.01 -13.02
C LEU A 5 -1.98 14.50 -13.27
N SER A 6 -3.21 15.03 -13.29
CA SER A 6 -3.42 16.48 -13.43
C SER A 6 -2.76 17.26 -12.29
N TRP A 7 -2.79 16.71 -11.08
CA TRP A 7 -2.21 17.32 -9.89
C TRP A 7 -0.68 17.23 -9.91
N LEU A 8 -0.11 16.09 -10.33
CA LEU A 8 1.34 15.95 -10.51
C LEU A 8 1.90 16.97 -11.51
N LYS A 9 1.18 17.23 -12.61
CA LYS A 9 1.57 18.20 -13.65
C LYS A 9 1.60 19.65 -13.17
N GLU A 10 1.01 19.99 -12.02
CA GLU A 10 1.16 21.31 -11.42
C GLU A 10 2.55 21.53 -10.83
N TYR A 11 3.22 20.46 -10.40
CA TYR A 11 4.54 20.52 -9.78
C TYR A 11 5.67 20.18 -10.74
N VAL A 12 5.41 19.47 -11.83
CA VAL A 12 6.44 19.09 -12.80
C VAL A 12 5.90 19.07 -14.23
N ASP A 13 6.63 19.72 -15.13
CA ASP A 13 6.36 19.65 -16.56
C ASP A 13 7.07 18.43 -17.15
N PHE A 14 6.36 17.66 -17.98
CA PHE A 14 6.93 16.57 -18.79
C PHE A 14 6.01 16.30 -19.99
N GLU A 15 6.62 15.85 -21.08
CA GLU A 15 5.90 15.47 -22.30
C GLU A 15 6.07 13.96 -22.53
N ASP A 16 5.04 13.19 -22.20
CA ASP A 16 4.97 11.75 -22.44
C ASP A 16 3.52 11.24 -22.41
N THR A 17 3.35 10.00 -22.86
CA THR A 17 2.16 9.19 -22.60
C THR A 17 2.13 8.74 -21.14
N VAL A 18 0.94 8.35 -20.64
CA VAL A 18 0.81 7.85 -19.27
C VAL A 18 1.58 6.54 -19.12
N GLU A 19 1.55 5.70 -20.16
CA GLU A 19 2.28 4.44 -20.25
C GLU A 19 3.79 4.67 -20.28
N GLY A 20 4.27 5.67 -21.02
CA GLY A 20 5.68 6.05 -21.04
C GLY A 20 6.19 6.59 -19.70
N LEU A 21 5.37 7.38 -19.00
CA LEU A 21 5.65 7.80 -17.62
C LEU A 21 5.75 6.59 -16.69
N ALA A 22 4.79 5.67 -16.79
CA ALA A 22 4.72 4.48 -15.93
C ALA A 22 5.93 3.56 -16.13
N ASP A 23 6.33 3.34 -17.39
CA ASP A 23 7.54 2.59 -17.72
C ASP A 23 8.78 3.25 -17.10
N LYS A 24 8.97 4.56 -17.28
CA LYS A 24 10.15 5.25 -16.75
C LYS A 24 10.19 5.23 -15.23
N LEU A 25 9.07 5.48 -14.55
CA LEU A 25 8.98 5.38 -13.10
C LEU A 25 9.36 3.97 -12.63
N THR A 26 8.74 2.94 -13.21
CA THR A 26 8.98 1.54 -12.84
C THR A 26 10.44 1.14 -13.01
N PHE A 27 11.03 1.42 -14.18
CA PHE A 27 12.44 1.10 -14.44
C PHE A 27 13.45 1.99 -13.69
N SER A 28 12.98 3.06 -13.05
CA SER A 28 13.78 3.94 -12.18
C SER A 28 13.66 3.64 -10.68
N GLY A 29 12.82 2.66 -10.30
CA GLY A 29 12.65 2.19 -8.91
C GLY A 29 11.34 2.60 -8.23
N VAL A 30 10.38 3.19 -8.96
CA VAL A 30 9.03 3.50 -8.47
C VAL A 30 8.03 2.68 -9.28
N GLU A 31 7.66 1.50 -8.79
CA GLU A 31 6.78 0.59 -9.51
C GLU A 31 5.38 1.17 -9.66
N VAL A 32 4.85 1.16 -10.89
CA VAL A 32 3.45 1.49 -11.16
C VAL A 32 2.63 0.21 -11.16
N GLU A 33 1.79 0.04 -10.14
CA GLU A 33 0.92 -1.13 -9.98
C GLU A 33 -0.34 -1.03 -10.86
N GLY A 34 -0.79 0.20 -11.14
CA GLY A 34 -2.04 0.42 -11.85
C GLY A 34 -2.20 1.82 -12.42
N ILE A 35 -3.02 1.92 -13.47
CA ILE A 35 -3.47 3.19 -14.06
C ILE A 35 -4.98 3.14 -14.15
N GLU A 36 -5.65 4.02 -13.39
CA GLU A 36 -7.10 4.15 -13.35
C GLU A 36 -7.52 5.43 -14.07
N ARG A 37 -8.68 5.43 -14.74
CA ARG A 37 -9.30 6.63 -15.30
C ARG A 37 -10.59 6.90 -14.55
N LEU A 38 -10.64 8.01 -13.84
CA LEU A 38 -11.79 8.43 -13.02
C LEU A 38 -12.55 9.54 -13.74
N GLY A 39 -13.88 9.48 -13.73
CA GLY A 39 -14.72 10.53 -14.32
C GLY A 39 -14.70 10.56 -15.86
N GLY A 40 -14.99 11.72 -16.45
CA GLY A 40 -15.18 11.89 -17.89
C GLY A 40 -16.59 11.53 -18.40
N GLY A 41 -17.44 10.99 -17.51
CA GLY A 41 -18.81 10.57 -17.83
C GLY A 41 -18.87 9.40 -18.80
N VAL A 42 -20.08 8.88 -19.00
CA VAL A 42 -20.33 7.89 -20.03
C VAL A 42 -20.75 8.63 -21.32
N PRO A 43 -20.06 8.40 -22.46
CA PRO A 43 -20.42 9.04 -23.72
C PRO A 43 -21.92 8.85 -24.05
N GLY A 44 -22.63 9.95 -24.30
CA GLY A 44 -24.06 9.94 -24.61
C GLY A 44 -24.99 10.07 -23.40
N VAL A 45 -24.48 10.01 -22.15
CA VAL A 45 -25.28 10.31 -20.96
C VAL A 45 -25.35 11.82 -20.72
N VAL A 46 -26.57 12.31 -20.48
CA VAL A 46 -26.86 13.74 -20.27
C VAL A 46 -27.69 13.95 -19.01
N VAL A 47 -27.78 15.18 -18.52
CA VAL A 47 -28.67 15.54 -17.41
C VAL A 47 -30.12 15.51 -17.88
N ALA A 48 -31.00 14.88 -17.11
CA ALA A 48 -32.44 14.99 -17.28
C ALA A 48 -33.14 15.45 -16.02
N GLU A 49 -34.24 16.18 -16.20
CA GLU A 49 -35.15 16.62 -15.14
C GLU A 49 -36.43 15.78 -15.17
N VAL A 50 -36.86 15.32 -14.00
CA VAL A 50 -38.11 14.55 -13.86
C VAL A 50 -39.29 15.51 -13.76
N LEU A 51 -40.16 15.53 -14.77
CA LEU A 51 -41.32 16.43 -14.85
C LEU A 51 -42.55 15.88 -14.12
N ALA A 52 -42.75 14.56 -14.16
CA ALA A 52 -43.89 13.90 -13.52
C ALA A 52 -43.53 12.46 -13.15
N ILE A 53 -44.14 11.96 -12.08
CA ILE A 53 -44.01 10.59 -11.59
C ILE A 53 -45.41 9.99 -11.45
N GLU A 54 -45.66 8.87 -12.13
CA GLU A 54 -46.91 8.10 -12.05
C GLU A 54 -46.62 6.68 -11.55
N LYS A 55 -47.60 6.05 -10.88
CA LYS A 55 -47.45 4.66 -10.43
C LYS A 55 -47.49 3.72 -11.65
N HIS A 56 -46.58 2.76 -11.71
CA HIS A 56 -46.58 1.79 -12.81
C HIS A 56 -47.85 0.90 -12.74
N PRO A 57 -48.63 0.76 -13.84
CA PRO A 57 -49.95 0.11 -13.81
C PRO A 57 -49.90 -1.38 -13.46
N ASN A 58 -48.76 -2.03 -13.72
CA ASN A 58 -48.57 -3.48 -13.54
C ASN A 58 -47.44 -3.85 -12.56
N ALA A 59 -46.96 -2.91 -11.73
CA ALA A 59 -45.88 -3.19 -10.76
C ALA A 59 -45.88 -2.21 -9.58
N ASP A 60 -45.88 -2.74 -8.35
CA ASP A 60 -46.01 -1.91 -7.13
C ASP A 60 -44.74 -1.14 -6.74
N LYS A 61 -43.56 -1.63 -7.16
CA LYS A 61 -42.25 -1.04 -6.83
C LYS A 61 -41.64 -0.21 -7.97
N LEU A 62 -42.38 0.01 -9.05
CA LEU A 62 -41.89 0.78 -10.20
C LEU A 62 -42.75 2.02 -10.41
N THR A 63 -42.11 3.06 -10.91
CA THR A 63 -42.73 4.32 -11.30
C THR A 63 -42.47 4.60 -12.78
N LEU A 64 -43.38 5.36 -13.38
CA LEU A 64 -43.23 5.93 -14.71
C LEU A 64 -42.84 7.39 -14.54
N CYS A 65 -41.64 7.74 -14.97
CA CYS A 65 -41.13 9.09 -14.91
C CYS A 65 -41.17 9.71 -16.32
N LYS A 66 -41.83 10.87 -16.45
CA LYS A 66 -41.66 11.72 -17.63
C LYS A 66 -40.43 12.58 -17.43
N VAL A 67 -39.49 12.51 -18.37
CA VAL A 67 -38.19 13.17 -18.24
C VAL A 67 -37.95 14.13 -19.41
N ASN A 68 -37.46 15.32 -19.07
CA ASN A 68 -36.88 16.25 -20.03
C ASN A 68 -35.36 16.09 -20.00
N PHE A 69 -34.77 15.67 -21.10
CA PHE A 69 -33.31 15.49 -21.24
C PHE A 69 -32.68 16.51 -22.19
N GLY A 70 -33.39 17.61 -22.50
CA GLY A 70 -32.94 18.63 -23.46
C GLY A 70 -33.13 18.27 -24.95
N GLY A 71 -33.74 17.11 -25.24
CA GLY A 71 -34.13 16.70 -26.58
C GLY A 71 -35.44 17.33 -27.07
N PRO A 72 -35.88 17.03 -28.31
CA PRO A 72 -37.05 17.64 -28.93
C PRO A 72 -38.40 17.18 -28.34
N ALA A 73 -38.41 16.09 -27.57
CA ALA A 73 -39.62 15.55 -26.93
C ALA A 73 -39.29 14.96 -25.55
N GLU A 74 -40.26 15.00 -24.64
CA GLU A 74 -40.22 14.31 -23.36
C GLU A 74 -40.19 12.80 -23.57
N MET A 75 -39.44 12.08 -22.72
CA MET A 75 -39.36 10.62 -22.76
C MET A 75 -40.04 10.01 -21.54
N THR A 76 -40.62 8.83 -21.70
CA THR A 76 -41.14 8.06 -20.58
C THR A 76 -40.16 6.97 -20.19
N VAL A 77 -39.69 6.98 -18.94
CA VAL A 77 -38.78 5.96 -18.40
C VAL A 77 -39.39 5.24 -17.22
N VAL A 78 -39.10 3.94 -17.12
CA VAL A 78 -39.47 3.14 -15.96
C VAL A 78 -38.34 3.21 -14.94
N CYS A 79 -38.64 3.69 -13.73
CA CYS A 79 -37.67 3.82 -12.64
C CYS A 79 -38.10 2.99 -11.43
N GLY A 80 -37.15 2.33 -10.76
CA GLY A 80 -37.39 1.59 -9.52
C GLY A 80 -36.68 2.18 -8.30
N ALA A 81 -35.94 3.28 -8.48
CA ALA A 81 -35.14 3.86 -7.42
C ALA A 81 -36.03 4.63 -6.41
N PRO A 82 -35.81 4.46 -5.10
CA PRO A 82 -36.67 5.07 -4.08
C PRO A 82 -36.50 6.59 -3.95
N ASN A 83 -35.41 7.14 -4.48
CA ASN A 83 -35.03 8.55 -4.35
C ASN A 83 -35.38 9.41 -5.59
N VAL A 84 -36.19 8.89 -6.52
CA VAL A 84 -36.67 9.66 -7.67
C VAL A 84 -37.74 10.66 -7.24
N ALA A 85 -37.57 11.93 -7.60
CA ALA A 85 -38.48 13.02 -7.22
C ALA A 85 -38.78 13.95 -8.39
N VAL A 86 -40.00 14.51 -8.43
CA VAL A 86 -40.39 15.55 -9.40
C VAL A 86 -39.53 16.80 -9.18
N GLY A 87 -39.00 17.38 -10.26
CA GLY A 87 -38.02 18.47 -10.27
C GLY A 87 -36.58 18.02 -9.99
N GLY A 88 -36.37 16.75 -9.65
CA GLY A 88 -35.04 16.17 -9.46
C GLY A 88 -34.27 16.07 -10.78
N LYS A 89 -32.95 16.28 -10.71
CA LYS A 89 -32.04 16.15 -11.84
C LYS A 89 -31.15 14.93 -11.66
N TYR A 90 -31.05 14.11 -12.70
CA TYR A 90 -30.31 12.85 -12.65
C TYR A 90 -29.63 12.59 -14.01
N PRO A 91 -28.56 11.79 -14.05
CA PRO A 91 -28.00 11.29 -15.31
C PRO A 91 -29.02 10.43 -16.05
N PHE A 92 -29.17 10.68 -17.35
CA PHE A 92 -30.06 9.97 -18.24
C PHE A 92 -29.29 9.41 -19.43
N ALA A 93 -29.40 8.09 -19.60
CA ALA A 93 -28.87 7.37 -20.74
C ALA A 93 -29.97 7.21 -21.81
N PRO A 94 -29.90 7.96 -22.93
CA PRO A 94 -30.83 7.78 -24.04
C PRO A 94 -30.63 6.43 -24.74
N LEU A 95 -31.59 6.08 -25.62
CA LEU A 95 -31.50 4.90 -26.45
C LEU A 95 -30.21 4.91 -27.31
N GLY A 96 -29.51 3.79 -27.37
CA GLY A 96 -28.24 3.63 -28.07
C GLY A 96 -26.99 3.93 -27.22
N THR A 97 -27.15 4.43 -25.99
CA THR A 97 -26.01 4.68 -25.08
C THR A 97 -25.46 3.37 -24.52
N ALA A 98 -24.16 3.16 -24.66
CA ALA A 98 -23.45 2.02 -24.07
C ALA A 98 -22.98 2.37 -22.65
N LEU A 99 -23.38 1.58 -21.65
CA LEU A 99 -22.99 1.80 -20.26
C LEU A 99 -21.79 0.93 -19.86
N PRO A 100 -20.95 1.37 -18.90
CA PRO A 100 -19.82 0.60 -18.36
C PRO A 100 -20.17 -0.81 -17.87
N ALA A 101 -21.42 -1.01 -17.43
CA ALA A 101 -21.94 -2.32 -17.03
C ALA A 101 -22.07 -3.34 -18.18
N GLY A 102 -21.65 -3.01 -19.40
CA GLY A 102 -21.52 -3.96 -20.52
C GLY A 102 -22.76 -4.14 -21.38
N PHE A 103 -23.74 -3.25 -21.28
CA PHE A 103 -24.97 -3.27 -22.10
C PHE A 103 -25.30 -1.91 -22.71
N THR A 104 -26.05 -1.96 -23.82
CA THR A 104 -26.54 -0.77 -24.53
C THR A 104 -28.01 -0.53 -24.21
N ILE A 105 -28.40 0.73 -24.03
CA ILE A 105 -29.78 1.11 -23.74
C ILE A 105 -30.66 0.92 -24.98
N GLU A 106 -31.63 0.02 -24.86
CA GLU A 106 -32.61 -0.28 -25.90
C GLU A 106 -34.04 -0.03 -25.43
N LYS A 107 -34.95 0.24 -26.39
CA LYS A 107 -36.37 0.41 -26.10
C LYS A 107 -36.98 -0.94 -25.75
N ARG A 108 -37.10 -1.21 -24.45
CA ARG A 108 -37.63 -2.48 -23.93
C ARG A 108 -38.97 -2.30 -23.21
N LYS A 109 -39.78 -3.35 -23.23
CA LYS A 109 -41.05 -3.41 -22.50
C LYS A 109 -40.79 -3.94 -21.09
N VAL A 110 -40.82 -3.05 -20.10
CA VAL A 110 -40.70 -3.43 -18.68
C VAL A 110 -42.11 -3.59 -18.12
N ARG A 111 -42.47 -4.81 -17.72
CA ARG A 111 -43.78 -5.12 -17.10
C ARG A 111 -44.99 -4.59 -17.87
N GLY A 112 -44.90 -4.51 -19.21
CA GLY A 112 -46.02 -4.11 -20.07
C GLY A 112 -45.95 -2.68 -20.59
N VAL A 113 -45.06 -1.82 -20.09
CA VAL A 113 -44.87 -0.43 -20.55
C VAL A 113 -43.49 -0.28 -21.20
N PHE A 114 -43.37 0.53 -22.24
CA PHE A 114 -42.09 0.81 -22.90
C PHE A 114 -41.27 1.83 -22.09
N SER A 115 -39.98 1.55 -21.86
CA SER A 115 -39.03 2.51 -21.30
C SER A 115 -38.15 3.07 -22.42
N GLU A 116 -38.09 4.40 -22.55
CA GLU A 116 -37.41 5.12 -23.63
C GLU A 116 -36.07 5.71 -23.16
N GLY A 117 -35.32 4.90 -22.41
CA GLY A 117 -34.07 5.29 -21.77
C GLY A 117 -34.00 4.80 -20.33
N MET A 118 -33.00 5.31 -19.60
CA MET A 118 -32.74 4.95 -18.21
C MET A 118 -32.18 6.14 -17.42
N LEU A 119 -32.74 6.40 -16.23
CA LEU A 119 -32.09 7.26 -15.23
C LEU A 119 -31.06 6.41 -14.49
N CYS A 120 -29.84 6.91 -14.31
CA CYS A 120 -28.71 6.08 -13.88
C CYS A 120 -28.31 6.32 -12.41
N ALA A 121 -27.92 5.24 -11.74
CA ALA A 121 -27.18 5.25 -10.47
C ALA A 121 -25.66 5.44 -10.70
N GLU A 122 -24.88 5.59 -9.63
CA GLU A 122 -23.41 5.77 -9.75
C GLU A 122 -22.72 4.49 -10.24
N ASP A 123 -23.18 3.32 -9.82
CA ASP A 123 -22.69 2.00 -10.26
C ASP A 123 -22.88 1.75 -11.76
N GLU A 124 -24.03 2.08 -12.31
CA GLU A 124 -24.39 1.95 -13.72
C GLU A 124 -23.51 2.84 -14.60
N LEU A 125 -22.99 3.93 -14.02
CA LEU A 125 -22.08 4.87 -14.65
C LEU A 125 -20.60 4.54 -14.39
N GLY A 126 -20.30 3.51 -13.59
CA GLY A 126 -18.93 3.14 -13.21
C GLY A 126 -18.24 4.19 -12.34
N ILE A 127 -19.00 4.95 -11.54
CA ILE A 127 -18.50 6.02 -10.67
C ILE A 127 -18.20 5.50 -9.26
N SER A 128 -19.07 4.65 -8.72
CA SER A 128 -19.04 4.13 -7.34
C SER A 128 -19.77 2.79 -7.29
N ASP A 129 -19.58 1.99 -6.24
CA ASP A 129 -20.35 0.76 -6.02
C ASP A 129 -21.73 1.03 -5.35
N ASP A 130 -22.12 2.30 -5.18
CA ASP A 130 -23.39 2.68 -4.54
C ASP A 130 -24.61 2.41 -5.43
N HIS A 131 -25.37 1.38 -5.04
CA HIS A 131 -26.63 0.92 -5.63
C HIS A 131 -27.89 1.38 -4.87
N ALA A 132 -27.79 2.30 -3.89
CA ALA A 132 -28.93 2.68 -3.05
C ALA A 132 -30.01 3.49 -3.80
N GLY A 133 -29.67 4.16 -4.90
CA GLY A 133 -30.60 4.95 -5.70
C GLY A 133 -29.95 5.69 -6.88
N LEU A 134 -30.73 6.56 -7.54
CA LEU A 134 -30.22 7.39 -8.63
C LEU A 134 -29.17 8.40 -8.14
N MET A 135 -28.22 8.74 -9.01
CA MET A 135 -27.26 9.81 -8.75
C MET A 135 -27.95 11.18 -8.83
N ALA A 136 -28.26 11.80 -7.69
CA ALA A 136 -28.90 13.11 -7.66
C ALA A 136 -27.91 14.22 -8.03
N LEU A 137 -28.30 15.09 -8.96
CA LEU A 137 -27.48 16.21 -9.44
C LEU A 137 -27.99 17.55 -8.90
N ASP A 138 -27.06 18.50 -8.78
CA ASP A 138 -27.34 19.88 -8.39
C ASP A 138 -28.32 20.56 -9.37
N ALA A 139 -29.27 21.33 -8.82
CA ALA A 139 -30.31 22.04 -9.57
C ALA A 139 -29.74 23.03 -10.60
N LYS A 140 -28.47 23.44 -10.49
CA LYS A 140 -27.82 24.36 -11.45
C LYS A 140 -27.68 23.80 -12.87
N TRP A 141 -27.66 22.48 -13.05
CA TRP A 141 -27.37 21.86 -14.36
C TRP A 141 -28.58 21.85 -15.28
N ALA A 142 -28.48 22.32 -16.52
CA ALA A 142 -29.62 22.32 -17.43
C ALA A 142 -29.88 20.90 -18.00
N PRO A 143 -31.14 20.52 -18.27
CA PRO A 143 -31.44 19.33 -19.06
C PRO A 143 -30.68 19.34 -20.40
N GLY A 144 -30.04 18.23 -20.73
CA GLY A 144 -29.22 18.08 -21.94
C GLY A 144 -27.73 18.40 -21.77
N THR A 145 -27.31 18.95 -20.62
CA THR A 145 -25.88 19.09 -20.29
C THR A 145 -25.22 17.70 -20.28
N ALA A 146 -24.07 17.56 -20.95
CA ALA A 146 -23.35 16.29 -20.97
C ALA A 146 -22.89 15.91 -19.56
N LEU A 147 -22.99 14.63 -19.19
CA LEU A 147 -22.55 14.17 -17.86
C LEU A 147 -21.05 14.44 -17.62
N SER A 148 -20.24 14.44 -18.68
CA SER A 148 -18.83 14.83 -18.63
C SER A 148 -18.61 16.26 -18.14
N GLU A 149 -19.52 17.20 -18.42
CA GLU A 149 -19.45 18.58 -17.91
C GLU A 149 -19.81 18.65 -16.42
N VAL A 150 -20.71 17.77 -15.97
CA VAL A 150 -21.12 17.67 -14.57
C VAL A 150 -20.00 17.07 -13.72
N LEU A 151 -19.44 15.93 -14.16
CA LEU A 151 -18.39 15.21 -13.44
C LEU A 151 -17.02 15.89 -13.60
N GLY A 152 -16.84 16.71 -14.64
CA GLY A 152 -15.57 17.32 -14.98
C GLY A 152 -14.72 16.44 -15.91
N PRO A 153 -13.55 16.96 -16.33
CA PRO A 153 -12.65 16.23 -17.22
C PRO A 153 -12.24 14.90 -16.57
N PRO A 154 -12.03 13.84 -17.37
CA PRO A 154 -11.50 12.59 -16.84
C PRO A 154 -10.14 12.85 -16.18
N GLU A 155 -9.96 12.30 -14.98
CA GLU A 155 -8.69 12.26 -14.28
C GLU A 155 -8.01 10.92 -14.53
N THR A 156 -6.71 10.93 -14.71
CA THR A 156 -5.92 9.70 -14.75
C THR A 156 -5.17 9.57 -13.44
N VAL A 157 -5.36 8.46 -12.75
CA VAL A 157 -4.71 8.17 -11.47
C VAL A 157 -3.66 7.09 -11.69
N VAL A 158 -2.42 7.39 -11.31
CA VAL A 158 -1.32 6.43 -11.32
C VAL A 158 -1.16 5.89 -9.91
N GLU A 159 -1.25 4.58 -9.75
CA GLU A 159 -0.99 3.89 -8.48
C GLU A 159 0.45 3.38 -8.46
N VAL A 160 1.21 3.79 -7.45
CA VAL A 160 2.62 3.42 -7.28
C VAL A 160 2.87 2.65 -5.98
N GLU A 161 3.74 1.65 -6.05
CA GLU A 161 4.31 0.99 -4.88
C GLU A 161 5.62 1.69 -4.49
N ILE A 162 5.66 2.22 -3.26
CA ILE A 162 6.84 2.91 -2.72
C ILE A 162 7.56 1.98 -1.76
N THR A 163 8.81 1.65 -2.10
CA THR A 163 9.70 0.85 -1.27
C THR A 163 10.11 1.59 0.00
N PRO A 164 10.45 0.88 1.10
CA PRO A 164 10.76 1.52 2.39
C PRO A 164 11.94 2.49 2.39
N ASN A 165 12.88 2.40 1.44
CA ASN A 165 14.03 3.30 1.33
C ASN A 165 13.70 4.65 0.70
N ARG A 166 12.52 4.82 0.08
CA ARG A 166 12.11 6.05 -0.60
C ARG A 166 10.91 6.73 0.06
N PRO A 167 10.95 7.04 1.37
CA PRO A 167 9.84 7.73 2.03
C PRO A 167 9.60 9.13 1.47
N ASP A 168 10.60 9.75 0.84
CA ASP A 168 10.48 11.02 0.13
C ASP A 168 9.42 10.96 -0.98
N CYS A 169 9.30 9.81 -1.66
CA CYS A 169 8.31 9.55 -2.71
C CYS A 169 6.89 9.28 -2.19
N LEU A 170 6.64 9.30 -0.87
CA LEU A 170 5.27 9.22 -0.31
C LEU A 170 4.50 10.56 -0.39
N SER A 171 4.85 11.38 -1.38
CA SER A 171 4.30 12.70 -1.64
C SER A 171 4.36 13.06 -3.12
N LEU A 172 3.44 13.91 -3.56
CA LEU A 172 3.46 14.49 -4.92
C LEU A 172 4.75 15.25 -5.18
N LEU A 173 5.25 16.02 -4.22
CA LEU A 173 6.52 16.74 -4.39
C LEU A 173 7.72 15.79 -4.53
N GLY A 174 7.77 14.69 -3.80
CA GLY A 174 8.80 13.67 -3.95
C GLY A 174 8.77 13.02 -5.32
N LEU A 175 7.58 12.62 -5.77
CA LEU A 175 7.38 12.03 -7.10
C LEU A 175 7.65 13.04 -8.22
N ALA A 176 7.27 14.30 -8.03
CA ALA A 176 7.59 15.36 -8.97
C ALA A 176 9.11 15.53 -9.14
N ARG A 177 9.91 15.36 -8.08
CA ARG A 177 11.38 15.37 -8.16
C ARG A 177 11.90 14.20 -9.00
N GLU A 178 11.36 13.00 -8.80
CA GLU A 178 11.74 11.83 -9.58
C GLU A 178 11.40 12.01 -11.06
N VAL A 179 10.19 12.48 -11.38
CA VAL A 179 9.78 12.78 -12.76
C VAL A 179 10.64 13.89 -13.35
N ALA A 180 10.93 14.95 -12.60
CA ALA A 180 11.81 16.01 -13.07
C ALA A 180 13.21 15.47 -13.43
N ALA A 181 13.76 14.56 -12.64
CA ALA A 181 15.04 13.92 -12.92
C ALA A 181 14.99 13.05 -14.19
N LEU A 182 13.91 12.29 -14.39
CA LEU A 182 13.74 11.40 -15.55
C LEU A 182 13.54 12.14 -16.88
N TYR A 183 12.92 13.33 -16.82
CA TYR A 183 12.62 14.14 -18.01
C TYR A 183 13.54 15.35 -18.18
N GLY A 184 14.47 15.58 -17.24
CA GLY A 184 15.38 16.73 -17.27
C GLY A 184 14.67 18.08 -17.08
N THR A 185 13.56 18.09 -16.34
CA THR A 185 12.79 19.30 -16.03
C THR A 185 13.03 19.73 -14.57
N LYS A 186 12.22 20.67 -14.06
CA LYS A 186 12.36 21.20 -12.70
C LYS A 186 11.05 21.11 -11.95
N VAL A 187 11.17 20.86 -10.65
CA VAL A 187 10.02 20.89 -9.74
C VAL A 187 9.65 22.34 -9.40
N LYS A 188 8.35 22.61 -9.43
CA LYS A 188 7.73 23.85 -8.93
C LYS A 188 7.32 23.62 -7.48
N VAL A 189 8.03 24.23 -6.53
CA VAL A 189 7.69 24.11 -5.10
C VAL A 189 6.49 25.02 -4.78
N PRO A 190 5.46 24.54 -4.05
CA PRO A 190 4.30 25.35 -3.73
C PRO A 190 4.67 26.50 -2.79
N ASP A 191 4.01 27.63 -2.99
CA ASP A 191 4.17 28.78 -2.11
C ASP A 191 3.55 28.52 -0.73
N ALA A 192 4.35 28.75 0.31
CA ALA A 192 3.99 28.68 1.73
C ALA A 192 4.14 30.04 2.43
N SER A 193 4.19 31.13 1.67
CA SER A 193 4.16 32.49 2.20
C SER A 193 2.78 32.81 2.80
N LEU A 194 2.80 33.52 3.93
CA LEU A 194 1.66 33.73 4.81
C LEU A 194 1.72 35.10 5.48
N GLN A 195 0.56 35.70 5.69
CA GLN A 195 0.41 36.87 6.55
C GLN A 195 0.04 36.41 7.96
N GLU A 196 0.80 36.89 8.93
CA GLU A 196 0.61 36.61 10.35
C GLU A 196 -0.05 37.81 11.05
N SER A 197 -0.82 37.55 12.09
CA SER A 197 -1.57 38.57 12.83
C SER A 197 -1.36 38.47 14.33
N HIS A 198 -1.33 39.61 15.03
CA HIS A 198 -1.27 39.61 16.48
C HIS A 198 -2.57 39.07 17.10
N PRO A 199 -2.51 38.43 18.30
CA PRO A 199 -1.35 38.26 19.18
C PRO A 199 -0.34 37.16 18.74
N ALA A 200 0.78 37.07 19.45
CA ALA A 200 1.76 36.00 19.28
C ALA A 200 1.20 34.65 19.78
N VAL A 201 1.58 33.57 19.10
CA VAL A 201 1.06 32.21 19.35
C VAL A 201 1.32 31.72 20.77
N GLU A 202 2.43 32.15 21.39
CA GLU A 202 2.83 31.79 22.76
C GLU A 202 1.87 32.33 23.82
N LYS A 203 1.03 33.32 23.46
CA LYS A 203 -0.06 33.79 24.34
C LYS A 203 -1.30 32.90 24.29
N ALA A 204 -1.44 32.09 23.24
CA ALA A 204 -2.61 31.26 22.98
C ALA A 204 -2.37 29.77 23.26
N THR A 205 -1.13 29.30 23.15
CA THR A 205 -0.76 27.90 23.43
C THR A 205 0.67 27.77 23.92
N SER A 206 0.97 26.64 24.55
CA SER A 206 2.33 26.18 24.83
C SER A 206 2.47 24.70 24.49
N VAL A 207 3.68 24.29 24.12
CA VAL A 207 4.02 22.89 23.82
C VAL A 207 5.18 22.47 24.69
N VAL A 208 5.05 21.31 25.32
CA VAL A 208 6.14 20.63 26.03
C VAL A 208 6.37 19.27 25.37
N VAL A 209 7.61 18.97 25.02
CA VAL A 209 8.02 17.65 24.54
C VAL A 209 8.94 17.04 25.59
N GLU A 210 8.46 16.01 26.28
CA GLU A 210 9.22 15.36 27.36
C GLU A 210 10.31 14.43 26.82
N ASP A 211 10.11 13.87 25.62
CA ASP A 211 11.10 13.02 24.94
C ASP A 211 11.39 13.49 23.51
N LEU A 212 12.45 14.29 23.36
CA LEU A 212 12.96 14.76 22.06
C LEU A 212 13.61 13.65 21.21
N LYS A 213 13.85 12.46 21.75
CA LYS A 213 14.35 11.32 20.97
C LYS A 213 13.22 10.66 20.18
N ASP A 214 12.03 10.59 20.77
CA ASP A 214 10.84 9.99 20.16
C ASP A 214 10.02 11.03 19.37
N CYS A 215 10.14 12.30 19.72
CA CYS A 215 9.59 13.44 18.97
C CYS A 215 10.68 14.51 18.71
N PRO A 216 11.54 14.33 17.68
CA PRO A 216 12.62 15.29 17.38
C PRO A 216 12.17 16.70 17.05
N ARG A 217 10.94 16.88 16.55
CA ARG A 217 10.38 18.20 16.30
C ARG A 217 8.86 18.20 16.43
N TYR A 218 8.32 19.22 17.05
CA TYR A 218 6.90 19.47 17.14
C TYR A 218 6.63 20.96 16.90
N THR A 219 5.85 21.27 15.87
CA THR A 219 5.39 22.63 15.61
C THR A 219 3.89 22.74 15.88
N ALA A 220 3.50 23.88 16.48
CA ALA A 220 2.11 24.23 16.70
C ALA A 220 1.82 25.65 16.21
N ARG A 221 0.79 25.78 15.38
CA ARG A 221 0.24 27.06 14.91
C ARG A 221 -1.21 27.19 15.37
N VAL A 222 -1.62 28.41 15.68
CA VAL A 222 -3.01 28.69 16.07
C VAL A 222 -3.69 29.53 15.01
N LEU A 223 -4.82 29.05 14.53
CA LEU A 223 -5.68 29.69 13.55
C LEU A 223 -7.01 30.05 14.21
N GLN A 224 -7.36 31.33 14.19
CA GLN A 224 -8.60 31.85 14.77
C GLN A 224 -9.64 32.17 13.70
N ASN A 225 -10.91 32.22 14.08
CA ASN A 225 -12.05 32.51 13.20
C ASN A 225 -12.17 31.52 12.02
N VAL A 226 -11.77 30.28 12.25
CA VAL A 226 -11.93 29.19 11.28
C VAL A 226 -13.42 28.94 11.06
N LYS A 227 -13.85 28.87 9.80
CA LYS A 227 -15.20 28.44 9.42
C LYS A 227 -15.14 27.01 8.90
N VAL A 228 -15.56 26.07 9.74
CA VAL A 228 -15.65 24.65 9.34
C VAL A 228 -16.82 24.47 8.38
N GLY A 229 -16.56 23.79 7.27
CA GLY A 229 -17.54 23.54 6.23
C GLY A 229 -17.01 22.58 5.16
N PRO A 230 -17.76 22.34 4.09
CA PRO A 230 -17.28 21.51 2.99
C PRO A 230 -16.07 22.14 2.30
N SER A 231 -15.11 21.31 1.90
CA SER A 231 -13.98 21.71 1.05
C SER A 231 -14.45 22.23 -0.32
N PRO A 232 -13.63 23.01 -1.04
CA PRO A 232 -13.92 23.31 -2.44
C PRO A 232 -13.84 22.04 -3.30
N ASP A 233 -14.62 21.99 -4.38
CA ASP A 233 -14.77 20.78 -5.21
C ASP A 233 -13.46 20.26 -5.79
N TRP A 234 -12.54 21.16 -6.15
CA TRP A 234 -11.22 20.76 -6.67
C TRP A 234 -10.38 19.98 -5.64
N MET A 235 -10.51 20.30 -4.34
CA MET A 235 -9.77 19.63 -3.28
C MET A 235 -10.40 18.27 -2.98
N LYS A 236 -11.74 18.18 -2.91
CA LYS A 236 -12.45 16.90 -2.74
C LYS A 236 -12.07 15.92 -3.83
N ARG A 237 -12.16 16.34 -5.10
CA ARG A 237 -11.84 15.50 -6.26
C ARG A 237 -10.40 14.97 -6.21
N ARG A 238 -9.43 15.80 -5.80
CA ARG A 238 -8.03 15.37 -5.65
C ARG A 238 -7.84 14.35 -4.54
N LEU A 239 -8.44 14.59 -3.38
CA LEU A 239 -8.37 13.67 -2.24
C LEU A 239 -9.00 12.34 -2.60
N GLU A 240 -10.20 12.35 -3.17
CA GLU A 240 -10.95 11.16 -3.57
C GLU A 240 -10.20 10.37 -4.65
N ALA A 241 -9.66 11.04 -5.66
CA ALA A 241 -8.83 10.41 -6.69
C ALA A 241 -7.51 9.83 -6.12
N ALA A 242 -7.02 10.37 -5.00
CA ALA A 242 -5.89 9.82 -4.26
C ALA A 242 -6.29 8.76 -3.22
N GLY A 243 -7.58 8.37 -3.16
CA GLY A 243 -8.10 7.35 -2.25
C GLY A 243 -8.49 7.85 -0.86
N ILE A 244 -8.57 9.16 -0.64
CA ILE A 244 -8.95 9.79 0.63
C ILE A 244 -10.34 10.40 0.51
N ARG A 245 -11.28 9.95 1.35
CA ARG A 245 -12.62 10.55 1.44
C ARG A 245 -12.55 11.95 2.05
N ALA A 246 -13.18 12.92 1.40
CA ALA A 246 -13.33 14.27 1.94
C ALA A 246 -14.30 14.30 3.14
N ILE A 247 -14.02 15.15 4.13
CA ILE A 247 -14.78 15.26 5.38
C ILE A 247 -15.20 16.72 5.61
N ASN A 248 -14.23 17.60 5.85
CA ASN A 248 -14.44 19.04 6.02
C ASN A 248 -13.15 19.79 5.65
N ASN A 249 -13.27 21.07 5.34
CA ASN A 249 -12.15 21.90 4.88
C ASN A 249 -10.92 21.85 5.77
N VAL A 250 -11.03 21.76 7.10
CA VAL A 250 -9.85 21.72 7.98
C VAL A 250 -9.14 20.36 7.91
N VAL A 251 -9.89 19.27 8.03
CA VAL A 251 -9.32 17.91 7.97
C VAL A 251 -8.78 17.61 6.57
N ASP A 252 -9.52 18.02 5.55
CA ASP A 252 -9.16 17.83 4.14
C ASP A 252 -7.87 18.58 3.80
N ILE A 253 -7.65 19.77 4.35
CA ILE A 253 -6.37 20.50 4.20
C ILE A 253 -5.21 19.71 4.80
N THR A 254 -5.37 19.09 5.98
CA THR A 254 -4.30 18.30 6.58
C THR A 254 -3.95 17.07 5.73
N ASN A 255 -4.96 16.38 5.20
CA ASN A 255 -4.76 15.25 4.28
C ASN A 255 -4.15 15.70 2.94
N TYR A 256 -4.61 16.84 2.41
CA TYR A 256 -4.12 17.41 1.16
C TYR A 256 -2.64 17.74 1.26
N VAL A 257 -2.21 18.42 2.33
CA VAL A 257 -0.80 18.77 2.52
C VAL A 257 0.06 17.55 2.82
N MET A 258 -0.48 16.52 3.48
CA MET A 258 0.20 15.24 3.64
C MET A 258 0.48 14.57 2.29
N LEU A 259 -0.49 14.57 1.37
CA LEU A 259 -0.28 14.03 0.02
C LEU A 259 0.62 14.93 -0.83
N GLU A 260 0.45 16.26 -0.75
CA GLU A 260 1.23 17.25 -1.50
C GLU A 260 2.72 17.18 -1.11
N CYS A 261 3.00 17.25 0.19
CA CYS A 261 4.34 17.50 0.73
C CYS A 261 4.95 16.32 1.49
N GLY A 262 4.17 15.28 1.82
CA GLY A 262 4.64 14.11 2.56
C GLY A 262 4.64 14.26 4.08
N GLN A 263 4.20 15.42 4.60
CA GLN A 263 4.14 15.70 6.04
C GLN A 263 2.74 15.39 6.58
N PRO A 264 2.54 14.36 7.40
CA PRO A 264 1.28 14.19 8.11
C PRO A 264 1.06 15.35 9.09
N LEU A 265 -0.16 15.89 9.11
CA LEU A 265 -0.57 16.95 10.04
C LEU A 265 -1.81 16.51 10.81
N HIS A 266 -2.05 17.16 11.94
CA HIS A 266 -3.30 17.01 12.67
C HIS A 266 -3.84 18.38 13.09
N ALA A 267 -5.15 18.46 13.30
CA ALA A 267 -5.82 19.67 13.71
C ALA A 267 -6.65 19.39 14.97
N PHE A 268 -6.29 20.07 16.06
CA PHE A 268 -7.03 20.00 17.31
C PHE A 268 -7.98 21.20 17.43
N ASP A 269 -9.17 20.97 17.98
CA ASP A 269 -10.00 22.07 18.46
C ASP A 269 -9.34 22.66 19.72
N GLN A 270 -8.91 23.92 19.62
CA GLN A 270 -8.15 24.57 20.69
C GLN A 270 -8.97 24.67 21.98
N LYS A 271 -10.30 24.74 21.90
CA LYS A 271 -11.18 24.84 23.09
C LYS A 271 -11.28 23.52 23.85
N LEU A 272 -10.97 22.40 23.20
CA LEU A 272 -11.01 21.07 23.82
C LEU A 272 -9.70 20.72 24.54
N LEU A 273 -8.64 21.51 24.36
CA LEU A 273 -7.36 21.33 25.02
C LEU A 273 -7.41 21.91 26.44
N ALA A 274 -7.27 21.06 27.46
CA ALA A 274 -7.14 21.54 28.84
C ALA A 274 -5.92 22.47 28.98
N GLU A 275 -6.14 23.63 29.59
CA GLU A 275 -5.15 24.72 29.73
C GLU A 275 -4.61 25.28 28.38
N GLY A 276 -5.23 24.92 27.25
CA GLY A 276 -4.80 25.37 25.92
C GLY A 276 -3.37 24.95 25.56
N ARG A 277 -2.86 23.85 26.11
CA ARG A 277 -1.47 23.40 25.89
C ARG A 277 -1.37 21.95 25.45
N ILE A 278 -0.23 21.62 24.85
CA ILE A 278 0.14 20.26 24.42
C ILE A 278 1.31 19.75 25.25
N VAL A 279 1.25 18.47 25.61
CA VAL A 279 2.32 17.71 26.24
C VAL A 279 2.55 16.42 25.45
N VAL A 280 3.69 16.33 24.77
CA VAL A 280 4.11 15.12 24.07
C VAL A 280 4.93 14.28 25.04
N ARG A 281 4.40 13.11 25.41
CA ARG A 281 4.95 12.27 26.47
C ARG A 281 4.62 10.79 26.30
N HIS A 282 5.23 9.95 27.13
CA HIS A 282 4.79 8.57 27.30
C HIS A 282 3.53 8.49 28.17
N PRO A 283 2.69 7.45 27.98
CA PRO A 283 1.48 7.28 28.75
C PRO A 283 1.77 6.90 30.20
N LYS A 284 0.88 7.33 31.10
CA LYS A 284 0.89 6.93 32.51
C LYS A 284 0.42 5.46 32.62
N PRO A 285 0.83 4.72 33.68
CA PRO A 285 0.36 3.35 33.88
C PRO A 285 -1.18 3.26 33.88
N GLY A 286 -1.72 2.38 33.03
CA GLY A 286 -3.16 2.15 32.90
C GLY A 286 -3.93 3.21 32.11
N GLU A 287 -3.25 4.18 31.51
CA GLU A 287 -3.87 5.19 30.66
C GLU A 287 -4.49 4.55 29.40
N LYS A 288 -5.62 5.11 28.95
CA LYS A 288 -6.36 4.66 27.78
C LYS A 288 -6.76 5.83 26.92
N ILE A 289 -7.08 5.57 25.66
CA ILE A 289 -7.61 6.55 24.72
C ILE A 289 -8.72 5.94 23.88
N LEU A 290 -9.75 6.73 23.60
CA LEU A 290 -10.77 6.44 22.60
C LEU A 290 -10.34 7.06 21.28
N THR A 291 -10.01 6.23 20.29
CA THR A 291 -9.57 6.69 18.96
C THR A 291 -10.75 7.06 18.05
N LEU A 292 -10.49 7.78 16.97
CA LEU A 292 -11.50 8.25 16.01
C LEU A 292 -12.37 7.14 15.36
N ASP A 293 -11.97 5.88 15.48
CA ASP A 293 -12.75 4.70 15.06
C ASP A 293 -13.75 4.22 16.12
N GLY A 294 -13.87 4.92 17.26
CA GLY A 294 -14.76 4.59 18.37
C GLY A 294 -14.27 3.42 19.24
N VAL A 295 -13.00 3.02 19.11
CA VAL A 295 -12.42 1.90 19.87
C VAL A 295 -11.59 2.42 21.04
N GLU A 296 -11.88 1.96 22.26
CA GLU A 296 -11.05 2.24 23.43
C GLU A 296 -9.79 1.34 23.42
N ARG A 297 -8.62 1.97 23.56
CA ARG A 297 -7.32 1.30 23.46
C ARG A 297 -6.48 1.55 24.71
N ALA A 298 -5.89 0.48 25.24
CA ALA A 298 -4.91 0.56 26.31
C ALA A 298 -3.58 1.08 25.77
N LEU A 299 -3.00 2.07 26.46
CA LEU A 299 -1.73 2.67 26.08
C LEU A 299 -0.58 2.00 26.85
N GLU A 300 0.37 1.42 26.13
CA GLU A 300 1.54 0.78 26.74
C GLU A 300 2.68 1.80 26.95
N PRO A 301 3.54 1.64 27.97
CA PRO A 301 4.54 2.65 28.36
C PRO A 301 5.50 3.10 27.25
N GLN A 302 5.77 2.24 26.27
CA GLN A 302 6.66 2.55 25.14
C GLN A 302 5.99 3.35 24.02
N MET A 303 4.67 3.50 24.04
CA MET A 303 3.93 4.30 23.06
C MET A 303 4.17 5.79 23.35
N LEU A 304 4.14 6.63 22.32
CA LEU A 304 4.16 8.07 22.46
C LEU A 304 2.74 8.61 22.27
N VAL A 305 2.32 9.53 23.14
CA VAL A 305 1.02 10.19 23.06
C VAL A 305 1.17 11.70 23.01
N ILE A 306 0.22 12.32 22.34
CA ILE A 306 0.01 13.77 22.38
C ILE A 306 -1.11 13.99 23.37
N ALA A 307 -0.79 14.60 24.50
CA ALA A 307 -1.73 14.86 25.58
C ALA A 307 -2.00 16.36 25.71
N ASP A 308 -3.12 16.71 26.32
CA ASP A 308 -3.29 18.04 26.91
C ASP A 308 -2.71 18.05 28.35
N ALA A 309 -3.08 19.05 29.15
CA ALA A 309 -2.65 19.12 30.55
C ALA A 309 -3.10 17.93 31.43
N VAL A 310 -4.13 17.19 31.03
CA VAL A 310 -4.84 16.22 31.87
C VAL A 310 -4.80 14.81 31.28
N LYS A 311 -5.04 14.64 29.98
CA LYS A 311 -5.39 13.37 29.32
C LYS A 311 -4.79 13.25 27.91
N PRO A 312 -4.68 12.04 27.34
CA PRO A 312 -4.17 11.84 26.00
C PRO A 312 -5.24 12.27 24.97
N MET A 313 -4.78 12.94 23.91
CA MET A 313 -5.60 13.48 22.82
C MET A 313 -5.35 12.74 21.51
N ALA A 314 -4.16 12.17 21.31
CA ALA A 314 -3.85 11.33 20.16
C ALA A 314 -2.75 10.32 20.47
N VAL A 315 -2.72 9.22 19.69
CA VAL A 315 -1.57 8.33 19.62
C VAL A 315 -0.61 8.92 18.59
N ALA A 316 0.56 9.36 19.03
CA ALA A 316 1.47 10.18 18.24
C ALA A 316 1.89 9.49 16.94
N GLY A 317 1.66 10.16 15.81
CA GLY A 317 1.97 9.64 14.48
C GLY A 317 1.14 8.43 14.02
N VAL A 318 0.09 8.05 14.76
CA VAL A 318 -0.77 6.91 14.40
C VAL A 318 -2.22 7.31 14.19
N MET A 319 -2.90 7.84 15.21
CA MET A 319 -4.34 8.12 15.15
C MET A 319 -4.74 9.20 16.15
N GLY A 320 -5.65 10.10 15.72
CA GLY A 320 -6.29 11.08 16.60
C GLY A 320 -7.27 10.43 17.59
N GLY A 321 -7.51 11.12 18.70
CA GLY A 321 -8.57 10.77 19.65
C GLY A 321 -9.93 11.30 19.20
N GLU A 322 -11.00 10.64 19.64
CA GLU A 322 -12.37 11.02 19.29
C GLU A 322 -12.75 12.41 19.83
N HIS A 323 -12.30 12.75 21.04
CA HIS A 323 -12.72 13.96 21.75
C HIS A 323 -11.83 15.18 21.53
N SER A 324 -10.90 15.12 20.58
CA SER A 324 -9.96 16.21 20.28
C SER A 324 -10.11 16.79 18.88
N GLY A 325 -10.93 16.13 18.04
CA GLY A 325 -11.09 16.44 16.63
C GLY A 325 -11.91 17.69 16.35
N ILE A 326 -11.77 18.17 15.12
CA ILE A 326 -12.53 19.29 14.56
C ILE A 326 -14.00 18.92 14.40
N ASN A 327 -14.90 19.81 14.83
CA ASN A 327 -16.34 19.69 14.68
C ASN A 327 -16.93 20.97 14.05
N GLU A 328 -18.23 20.96 13.73
CA GLU A 328 -18.91 22.09 13.07
C GLU A 328 -18.88 23.39 13.89
N THR A 329 -18.68 23.31 15.21
CA THR A 329 -18.64 24.47 16.12
C THR A 329 -17.21 24.98 16.40
N THR A 330 -16.19 24.29 15.86
CA THR A 330 -14.80 24.69 16.04
C THR A 330 -14.53 26.02 15.36
N THR A 331 -14.01 26.99 16.13
CA THR A 331 -13.62 28.32 15.62
C THR A 331 -12.13 28.59 15.71
N ASP A 332 -11.44 27.87 16.59
CA ASP A 332 -10.04 28.06 16.92
C ASP A 332 -9.33 26.72 16.79
N VAL A 333 -8.36 26.65 15.89
CA VAL A 333 -7.66 25.40 15.52
C VAL A 333 -6.21 25.51 15.93
N LEU A 334 -5.74 24.50 16.67
CA LEU A 334 -4.31 24.25 16.85
C LEU A 334 -3.88 23.24 15.80
N LEU A 335 -3.08 23.70 14.83
CA LEU A 335 -2.49 22.88 13.79
C LEU A 335 -1.18 22.27 14.29
N GLU A 336 -1.14 20.95 14.38
CA GLU A 336 0.04 20.15 14.67
C GLU A 336 0.77 19.80 13.37
N SER A 337 2.10 19.95 13.40
CA SER A 337 3.00 19.29 12.45
C SER A 337 4.24 18.80 13.18
N ALA A 338 4.45 17.49 13.19
CA ALA A 338 5.46 16.86 14.05
C ALA A 338 6.33 15.87 13.29
N ASN A 339 7.45 15.51 13.91
CA ASN A 339 8.36 14.47 13.50
C ASN A 339 8.48 13.45 14.63
N PHE A 340 8.25 12.18 14.32
CA PHE A 340 8.31 11.09 15.28
C PHE A 340 9.34 10.05 14.87
N ARG A 341 9.96 9.38 15.85
CA ARG A 341 10.95 8.34 15.58
C ARG A 341 10.30 7.15 14.84
N PRO A 342 10.80 6.75 13.65
CA PRO A 342 10.17 5.71 12.84
C PRO A 342 9.96 4.37 13.54
N ALA A 343 10.96 3.92 14.30
CA ALA A 343 10.88 2.67 15.07
C ALA A 343 9.79 2.70 16.15
N SER A 344 9.54 3.87 16.76
CA SER A 344 8.53 4.05 17.81
C SER A 344 7.11 3.96 17.22
N VAL A 345 6.88 4.66 16.10
CA VAL A 345 5.62 4.62 15.36
C VAL A 345 5.35 3.21 14.81
N ARG A 346 6.35 2.56 14.22
CA ARG A 346 6.23 1.18 13.71
C ARG A 346 5.80 0.19 14.80
N ALA A 347 6.46 0.25 15.97
CA ALA A 347 6.14 -0.63 17.09
C ALA A 347 4.71 -0.38 17.59
N THR A 348 4.31 0.90 17.71
CA THR A 348 2.98 1.31 18.18
C THR A 348 1.88 0.89 17.19
N SER A 349 2.05 1.20 15.90
CA SER A 349 1.12 0.82 14.82
C SER A 349 0.90 -0.70 14.78
N LYS A 350 1.97 -1.50 14.80
CA LYS A 350 1.89 -2.97 14.83
C LYS A 350 1.17 -3.48 16.08
N LYS A 351 1.46 -2.89 17.24
CA LYS A 351 0.87 -3.32 18.52
C LYS A 351 -0.62 -3.04 18.60
N LEU A 352 -1.05 -1.89 18.07
CA LEU A 352 -2.46 -1.49 18.05
C LEU A 352 -3.24 -2.07 16.85
N GLY A 353 -2.55 -2.69 15.89
CA GLY A 353 -3.17 -3.22 14.66
C GLY A 353 -3.73 -2.12 13.77
N MET A 354 -3.10 -0.94 13.75
CA MET A 354 -3.58 0.23 12.99
C MET A 354 -2.53 0.69 11.99
N LEU A 355 -2.89 0.74 10.71
CA LEU A 355 -2.06 1.29 9.64
C LEU A 355 -2.79 2.46 8.98
N SER A 356 -2.55 3.67 9.48
CA SER A 356 -3.03 4.93 8.89
C SER A 356 -2.00 5.50 7.90
N ASP A 357 -2.45 6.40 7.01
CA ASP A 357 -1.57 7.17 6.12
C ASP A 357 -0.44 7.92 6.83
N ALA A 358 -0.73 8.45 8.03
CA ALA A 358 0.26 9.11 8.87
C ALA A 358 1.29 8.10 9.40
N SER A 359 0.83 6.98 9.97
CA SER A 359 1.72 5.96 10.51
C SER A 359 2.61 5.34 9.44
N TYR A 360 2.07 5.13 8.23
CA TYR A 360 2.79 4.57 7.09
C TYR A 360 3.98 5.45 6.66
N ARG A 361 3.81 6.78 6.69
CA ARG A 361 4.88 7.75 6.41
C ARG A 361 5.87 7.83 7.56
N PHE A 362 5.41 8.08 8.78
CA PHE A 362 6.29 8.21 9.94
C PHE A 362 7.11 6.95 10.22
N MET A 363 6.56 5.75 10.04
CA MET A 363 7.29 4.49 10.28
C MET A 363 8.42 4.22 9.27
N ARG A 364 8.40 4.90 8.12
CA ARG A 364 9.45 4.84 7.09
C ARG A 364 10.45 5.99 7.19
N GLY A 365 10.03 7.11 7.78
CA GLY A 365 10.83 8.30 7.97
C GLY A 365 10.19 9.50 7.30
N VAL A 366 10.08 10.61 8.03
CA VAL A 366 9.70 11.91 7.47
C VAL A 366 10.82 12.87 7.87
N ASP A 367 11.21 13.79 6.98
CA ASP A 367 12.21 14.80 7.32
C ASP A 367 11.67 15.73 8.41
N ALA A 368 12.44 15.97 9.47
CA ALA A 368 12.05 16.89 10.53
C ALA A 368 11.91 18.33 10.03
N GLU A 369 12.57 18.72 8.94
CA GLU A 369 12.39 20.05 8.35
C GLU A 369 11.04 20.22 7.63
N LEU A 370 10.40 19.13 7.20
CA LEU A 370 9.07 19.19 6.59
C LEU A 370 7.98 19.62 7.59
N ALA A 371 8.20 19.44 8.90
CA ALA A 371 7.21 19.83 9.91
C ALA A 371 6.85 21.32 9.79
N GLU A 372 7.86 22.19 9.66
CA GLU A 372 7.63 23.63 9.52
C GLU A 372 7.02 23.98 8.15
N PHE A 373 7.58 23.44 7.06
CA PHE A 373 7.06 23.69 5.70
C PHE A 373 5.60 23.25 5.53
N GLY A 374 5.28 22.04 5.98
CA GLY A 374 3.93 21.49 5.95
C GLY A 374 2.96 22.31 6.81
N SER A 375 3.38 22.72 8.02
CA SER A 375 2.52 23.55 8.89
C SER A 375 2.18 24.90 8.25
N ARG A 376 3.13 25.53 7.56
CA ARG A 376 2.91 26.78 6.84
C ARG A 376 1.99 26.57 5.64
N ARG A 377 2.20 25.51 4.87
CA ARG A 377 1.35 25.20 3.72
C ARG A 377 -0.11 24.95 4.14
N ALA A 378 -0.33 24.17 5.19
CA ALA A 378 -1.67 23.91 5.73
C ALA A 378 -2.30 25.17 6.33
N ALA A 379 -1.55 25.99 7.07
CA ALA A 379 -2.06 27.26 7.59
C ALA A 379 -2.47 28.21 6.46
N LYS A 380 -1.72 28.26 5.35
CA LYS A 380 -2.06 29.06 4.16
C LYS A 380 -3.40 28.65 3.56
N LEU A 381 -3.56 27.37 3.27
CA LEU A 381 -4.82 26.85 2.74
C LEU A 381 -5.97 27.06 3.73
N THR A 382 -5.72 26.99 5.03
CA THR A 382 -6.77 27.21 6.05
C THR A 382 -7.21 28.68 6.09
N CYS A 383 -6.27 29.63 5.97
CA CYS A 383 -6.61 31.05 5.83
C CYS A 383 -7.42 31.32 4.55
N GLU A 384 -7.01 30.73 3.42
CA GLU A 384 -7.64 30.94 2.11
C GLU A 384 -9.03 30.29 2.01
N LEU A 385 -9.20 29.07 2.51
CA LEU A 385 -10.39 28.25 2.29
C LEU A 385 -11.37 28.23 3.47
N ALA A 386 -10.89 28.53 4.70
CA ALA A 386 -11.72 28.57 5.90
C ALA A 386 -11.85 29.99 6.49
N GLY A 387 -11.25 31.00 5.86
CA GLY A 387 -11.32 32.41 6.29
C GLY A 387 -10.59 32.69 7.60
N ALA A 388 -9.65 31.83 7.97
CA ALA A 388 -8.95 31.90 9.24
C ALA A 388 -7.94 33.05 9.31
N LYS A 389 -7.59 33.45 10.54
CA LYS A 389 -6.48 34.35 10.84
C LYS A 389 -5.40 33.61 11.61
N LEU A 390 -4.21 33.54 11.04
CA LEU A 390 -3.05 32.93 11.67
C LEU A 390 -2.45 33.87 12.73
N LEU A 391 -2.20 33.36 13.93
CA LEU A 391 -1.47 34.09 14.96
C LEU A 391 0.02 34.27 14.61
N LEU A 392 0.65 35.29 15.18
CA LEU A 392 2.05 35.61 14.93
C LEU A 392 2.99 34.54 15.48
N GLY A 393 3.89 34.04 14.65
CA GLY A 393 4.89 33.04 15.02
C GLY A 393 4.43 31.59 14.95
N VAL A 394 5.26 30.72 15.52
CA VAL A 394 5.04 29.27 15.65
C VAL A 394 5.69 28.79 16.94
N VAL A 395 5.01 27.92 17.69
CA VAL A 395 5.69 27.20 18.78
C VAL A 395 6.44 26.04 18.14
N ASP A 396 7.78 26.10 18.13
CA ASP A 396 8.65 25.08 17.51
C ASP A 396 9.57 24.47 18.59
N VAL A 397 9.20 23.30 19.09
CA VAL A 397 10.00 22.54 20.05
C VAL A 397 10.78 21.48 19.28
N ARG A 398 12.11 21.53 19.33
CA ARG A 398 12.96 20.69 18.50
C ARG A 398 14.28 20.28 19.15
N SER A 399 14.78 19.11 18.75
CA SER A 399 16.16 18.70 18.95
C SER A 399 17.09 19.47 18.01
N GLU A 400 18.41 19.22 18.12
CA GLU A 400 19.37 19.78 17.19
C GLU A 400 19.01 19.39 15.73
N PRO A 401 18.96 20.36 14.79
CA PRO A 401 18.66 20.08 13.39
C PRO A 401 19.66 19.12 12.77
N LYS A 402 19.17 18.11 12.04
CA LYS A 402 20.02 17.29 11.18
C LYS A 402 20.58 18.18 10.07
N LYS A 403 21.89 18.15 9.85
CA LYS A 403 22.54 18.91 8.77
C LYS A 403 22.68 18.01 7.54
N PRO A 404 22.60 18.57 6.33
CA PRO A 404 23.05 17.88 5.12
C PRO A 404 24.45 17.30 5.32
N TRP A 405 24.70 16.11 4.77
CA TRP A 405 25.99 15.44 4.86
C TRP A 405 26.59 15.23 3.48
N LYS A 406 27.85 14.83 3.44
CA LYS A 406 28.60 14.69 2.20
C LYS A 406 28.80 13.22 1.86
N VAL A 407 28.59 12.90 0.59
CA VAL A 407 28.91 11.58 0.04
C VAL A 407 29.73 11.79 -1.23
N VAL A 408 30.70 10.90 -1.45
CA VAL A 408 31.61 10.97 -2.60
C VAL A 408 31.34 9.78 -3.51
N CYS A 409 31.24 10.04 -4.80
CA CYS A 409 31.19 9.04 -5.87
C CYS A 409 32.44 9.13 -6.73
N ARG A 410 33.21 8.05 -6.83
CA ARG A 410 34.37 7.96 -7.72
C ARG A 410 33.95 7.36 -9.06
N PRO A 411 34.22 8.02 -10.21
CA PRO A 411 33.90 7.46 -11.53
C PRO A 411 34.47 6.05 -11.74
N ALA A 412 35.69 5.77 -11.25
CA ALA A 412 36.29 4.45 -11.33
C ALA A 412 35.51 3.37 -10.55
N ARG A 413 34.87 3.72 -9.42
CA ARG A 413 34.05 2.78 -8.65
C ARG A 413 32.71 2.53 -9.32
N LEU A 414 32.11 3.58 -9.91
CA LEU A 414 30.91 3.48 -10.72
C LEU A 414 31.13 2.54 -11.91
N GLU A 415 32.23 2.71 -12.66
CA GLU A 415 32.59 1.83 -13.76
C GLU A 415 32.82 0.39 -13.30
N ALA A 416 33.52 0.19 -12.18
CA ALA A 416 33.74 -1.15 -11.64
C ALA A 416 32.45 -1.88 -11.21
N LEU A 417 31.39 -1.16 -10.84
CA LEU A 417 30.11 -1.75 -10.44
C LEU A 417 29.12 -1.89 -11.61
N LEU A 418 29.04 -0.88 -12.48
CA LEU A 418 28.05 -0.83 -13.57
C LEU A 418 28.59 -1.39 -14.90
N GLY A 419 29.91 -1.53 -15.05
CA GLY A 419 30.54 -1.96 -16.29
C GLY A 419 30.51 -0.91 -17.41
N ILE A 420 30.20 0.35 -17.08
CA ILE A 420 30.17 1.48 -18.03
C ILE A 420 30.99 2.65 -17.51
N ALA A 421 31.75 3.27 -18.39
CA ALA A 421 32.42 4.53 -18.10
C ALA A 421 31.45 5.70 -18.32
N ALA A 422 31.41 6.63 -17.37
CA ALA A 422 30.58 7.83 -17.44
C ALA A 422 31.44 9.08 -17.19
N ALA A 423 31.19 10.14 -17.95
CA ALA A 423 31.93 11.40 -17.77
C ALA A 423 31.53 12.06 -16.43
N PRO A 424 32.46 12.69 -15.68
CA PRO A 424 32.14 13.37 -14.42
C PRO A 424 31.04 14.44 -14.54
N ALA A 425 30.95 15.10 -15.70
CA ALA A 425 29.90 16.09 -15.97
C ALA A 425 28.51 15.43 -16.08
N GLU A 426 28.41 14.25 -16.69
CA GLU A 426 27.16 13.50 -16.82
C GLU A 426 26.69 13.00 -15.45
N ILE A 427 27.61 12.43 -14.66
CA ILE A 427 27.34 11.98 -13.29
C ILE A 427 26.83 13.15 -12.44
N ALA A 428 27.51 14.29 -12.50
CA ALA A 428 27.10 15.51 -11.78
C ALA A 428 25.74 16.03 -12.24
N GLN A 429 25.41 15.95 -13.54
CA GLN A 429 24.12 16.35 -14.06
C GLN A 429 22.99 15.48 -13.51
N VAL A 430 23.19 14.16 -13.44
CA VAL A 430 22.20 13.24 -12.86
C VAL A 430 21.98 13.55 -11.38
N PHE A 431 23.05 13.74 -10.60
CA PHE A 431 22.93 14.10 -9.19
C PHE A 431 22.22 15.45 -8.98
N ALA A 432 22.55 16.47 -9.79
CA ALA A 432 21.87 17.75 -9.71
C ALA A 432 20.38 17.66 -10.08
N ALA A 433 20.01 16.80 -11.04
CA ALA A 433 18.62 16.58 -11.41
C ALA A 433 17.80 15.93 -10.28
N LEU A 434 18.46 15.17 -9.41
CA LEU A 434 17.92 14.55 -8.20
C LEU A 434 17.93 15.46 -6.97
N ASP A 435 18.14 16.77 -7.15
CA ASP A 435 18.24 17.76 -6.08
C ASP A 435 19.41 17.51 -5.11
N LEU A 436 20.43 16.76 -5.56
CA LEU A 436 21.69 16.59 -4.85
C LEU A 436 22.64 17.71 -5.24
N LYS A 437 23.05 18.51 -4.27
CA LYS A 437 23.92 19.66 -4.54
C LYS A 437 25.35 19.19 -4.77
N VAL A 438 25.82 19.30 -6.00
CA VAL A 438 27.20 18.99 -6.38
C VAL A 438 28.13 20.06 -5.82
N LEU A 439 29.02 19.67 -4.90
CA LEU A 439 30.02 20.56 -4.30
C LEU A 439 31.31 20.59 -5.10
N LYS A 440 31.71 19.44 -5.66
CA LYS A 440 32.90 19.27 -6.50
C LYS A 440 32.63 18.23 -7.56
N SER A 441 33.17 18.43 -8.77
CA SER A 441 33.16 17.45 -9.84
C SER A 441 34.53 17.43 -10.52
N GLY A 442 35.16 16.26 -10.58
CA GLY A 442 36.47 16.04 -11.19
C GLY A 442 36.63 14.58 -11.64
N PRO A 443 37.76 14.24 -12.31
CA PRO A 443 37.98 12.91 -12.88
C PRO A 443 38.05 11.81 -11.82
N ASP A 444 38.54 12.13 -10.63
CA ASP A 444 38.73 11.14 -9.56
C ASP A 444 37.52 11.03 -8.63
N ALA A 445 36.72 12.10 -8.49
CA ALA A 445 35.64 12.18 -7.51
C ALA A 445 34.60 13.26 -7.84
N ILE A 446 33.34 12.93 -7.55
CA ILE A 446 32.21 13.85 -7.45
C ILE A 446 31.77 13.87 -5.97
N GLU A 447 31.80 15.03 -5.34
CA GLU A 447 31.35 15.25 -3.95
C GLU A 447 29.98 15.92 -4.00
N VAL A 448 28.97 15.30 -3.38
CA VAL A 448 27.61 15.85 -3.27
C VAL A 448 27.24 16.09 -1.82
N GLU A 449 26.43 17.12 -1.59
CA GLU A 449 25.73 17.39 -0.34
C GLU A 449 24.33 16.77 -0.43
N VAL A 450 24.08 15.76 0.41
CA VAL A 450 22.83 15.00 0.47
C VAL A 450 21.83 15.76 1.34
N PRO A 451 20.60 16.03 0.83
CA PRO A 451 19.56 16.69 1.60
C PRO A 451 19.01 15.77 2.71
N THR A 452 18.48 16.37 3.77
CA THR A 452 18.02 15.66 4.98
C THR A 452 16.89 14.67 4.74
N PHE A 453 16.08 14.88 3.70
CA PHE A 453 15.00 13.97 3.31
C PHE A 453 15.47 12.69 2.59
N ARG A 454 16.74 12.60 2.15
CA ARG A 454 17.33 11.41 1.49
C ARG A 454 18.20 10.61 2.46
N GLU A 455 17.58 10.07 3.51
CA GLU A 455 18.29 9.29 4.54
C GLU A 455 18.89 7.98 4.02
N ASP A 456 18.44 7.51 2.87
CA ASP A 456 18.95 6.35 2.16
C ASP A 456 20.36 6.56 1.58
N LEU A 457 20.75 7.81 1.28
CA LEU A 457 22.02 8.14 0.63
C LEU A 457 23.15 8.34 1.65
N THR A 458 23.77 7.25 2.09
CA THR A 458 24.81 7.25 3.15
C THR A 458 26.21 6.92 2.63
N ARG A 459 26.30 6.28 1.47
CA ARG A 459 27.50 5.64 0.94
C ARG A 459 27.63 5.86 -0.57
N GLU A 460 28.83 5.65 -1.07
CA GLU A 460 29.15 5.74 -2.50
C GLU A 460 28.27 4.82 -3.37
N ALA A 461 27.94 3.61 -2.88
CA ALA A 461 27.08 2.68 -3.60
C ALA A 461 25.67 3.23 -3.83
N ASP A 462 25.15 4.00 -2.88
CA ASP A 462 23.82 4.60 -2.94
C ASP A 462 23.79 5.66 -4.07
N LEU A 463 24.85 6.46 -4.21
CA LEU A 463 24.99 7.39 -5.36
C LEU A 463 25.14 6.67 -6.70
N ILE A 464 25.81 5.52 -6.72
CA ILE A 464 25.96 4.72 -7.94
C ILE A 464 24.62 4.13 -8.38
N GLU A 465 23.76 3.74 -7.44
CA GLU A 465 22.37 3.37 -7.70
C GLU A 465 21.57 4.55 -8.28
N GLU A 466 21.66 5.74 -7.66
CA GLU A 466 21.02 6.97 -8.17
C GLU A 466 21.43 7.28 -9.62
N TYR A 467 22.71 7.11 -9.94
CA TYR A 467 23.17 7.25 -11.32
C TYR A 467 22.58 6.17 -12.22
N ALA A 468 22.67 4.90 -11.84
CA ALA A 468 22.25 3.77 -12.67
C ALA A 468 20.75 3.81 -13.03
N ARG A 469 19.90 4.18 -12.07
CA ARG A 469 18.44 4.24 -12.26
C ARG A 469 18.00 5.39 -13.18
N ILE A 470 18.64 6.56 -13.08
CA ILE A 470 18.34 7.72 -13.94
C ILE A 470 19.01 7.59 -15.31
N TYR A 471 20.23 7.06 -15.37
CA TYR A 471 20.87 6.69 -16.63
C TYR A 471 20.02 5.68 -17.39
N GLY A 472 19.45 4.71 -16.67
CA GLY A 472 18.53 3.69 -17.15
C GLY A 472 19.21 2.33 -17.27
N LEU A 473 18.79 1.39 -16.42
CA LEU A 473 19.39 0.05 -16.33
C LEU A 473 19.38 -0.73 -17.65
N LYS A 474 18.40 -0.49 -18.52
CA LYS A 474 18.32 -1.11 -19.87
C LYS A 474 19.49 -0.73 -20.78
N LYS A 475 20.21 0.36 -20.50
CA LYS A 475 21.38 0.79 -21.28
C LYS A 475 22.66 0.07 -20.86
N LEU A 476 22.66 -0.62 -19.72
CA LEU A 476 23.83 -1.36 -19.27
C LEU A 476 24.08 -2.56 -20.18
N PRO A 477 25.33 -2.77 -20.64
CA PRO A 477 25.64 -3.89 -21.52
C PRO A 477 25.53 -5.23 -20.77
N PRO A 478 24.94 -6.27 -21.38
CA PRO A 478 24.98 -7.60 -20.81
C PRO A 478 26.40 -8.15 -20.93
N VAL A 479 27.13 -8.23 -19.81
CA VAL A 479 28.47 -8.82 -19.75
C VAL A 479 28.39 -10.18 -19.10
N ARG A 480 29.07 -11.19 -19.68
CA ARG A 480 29.16 -12.51 -19.08
C ARG A 480 30.04 -12.43 -17.83
N SER A 481 29.52 -12.93 -16.71
CA SER A 481 30.33 -13.10 -15.50
C SER A 481 31.51 -14.03 -15.78
N MET A 482 32.70 -13.62 -15.35
CA MET A 482 33.87 -14.50 -15.34
C MET A 482 33.90 -15.23 -14.00
N ALA A 483 33.92 -16.55 -14.05
CA ALA A 483 34.08 -17.39 -12.87
C ALA A 483 35.36 -18.21 -13.01
N THR A 484 36.04 -18.44 -11.88
CA THR A 484 37.19 -19.34 -11.81
C THR A 484 36.70 -20.75 -11.51
N ILE A 485 37.09 -21.72 -12.33
CA ILE A 485 36.85 -23.13 -12.04
C ILE A 485 37.82 -23.54 -10.92
N VAL A 486 37.27 -23.94 -9.77
CA VAL A 486 38.05 -24.44 -8.64
C VAL A 486 37.91 -25.97 -8.63
N PRO A 487 38.99 -26.72 -8.89
CA PRO A 487 38.96 -28.18 -8.80
C PRO A 487 38.51 -28.65 -7.41
N ASP A 488 37.76 -29.75 -7.37
CA ASP A 488 37.28 -30.42 -6.14
C ASP A 488 36.37 -29.57 -5.23
N ALA A 489 35.86 -28.43 -5.72
CA ALA A 489 34.91 -27.57 -5.01
C ALA A 489 33.43 -27.98 -5.23
N ASP A 490 33.19 -29.24 -5.61
CA ASP A 490 31.85 -29.78 -5.82
C ASP A 490 31.08 -29.93 -4.50
N ASP A 491 29.79 -29.58 -4.53
CA ASP A 491 28.86 -29.82 -3.43
C ASP A 491 28.48 -31.31 -3.38
N LYS A 492 29.28 -32.09 -2.64
CA LYS A 492 29.10 -33.54 -2.48
C LYS A 492 27.71 -33.93 -1.96
N PRO A 493 27.14 -33.26 -0.92
CA PRO A 493 25.74 -33.47 -0.53
C PRO A 493 24.75 -33.29 -1.67
N ALA A 494 24.85 -32.20 -2.44
CA ALA A 494 23.96 -31.96 -3.57
C ALA A 494 24.09 -33.04 -4.66
N GLN A 495 25.31 -33.48 -4.97
CA GLN A 495 25.55 -34.59 -5.91
C GLN A 495 24.95 -35.91 -5.41
N ALA A 496 25.10 -36.21 -4.12
CA ALA A 496 24.52 -37.41 -3.51
C ALA A 496 22.98 -37.39 -3.59
N GLN A 497 22.34 -36.26 -3.27
CA GLN A 497 20.89 -36.11 -3.41
C GLN A 497 20.42 -36.25 -4.86
N ALA A 498 21.14 -35.66 -5.82
CA ALA A 498 20.84 -35.80 -7.24
C ALA A 498 20.94 -37.27 -7.69
N ARG A 499 22.02 -37.96 -7.32
CA ARG A 499 22.23 -39.37 -7.66
C ARG A 499 21.17 -40.28 -7.04
N LEU A 500 20.80 -40.04 -5.78
CA LEU A 500 19.72 -40.77 -5.10
C LEU A 500 18.40 -40.61 -5.85
N ARG A 501 18.06 -39.37 -6.24
CA ARG A 501 16.86 -39.07 -7.01
C ARG A 501 16.85 -39.80 -8.35
N ASP A 502 17.95 -39.74 -9.10
CA ASP A 502 18.05 -40.41 -10.41
C ASP A 502 17.86 -41.93 -10.30
N VAL A 503 18.41 -42.53 -9.24
CA VAL A 503 18.26 -43.97 -8.96
C VAL A 503 16.83 -44.32 -8.61
N LEU A 504 16.19 -43.60 -7.68
CA LEU A 504 14.81 -43.90 -7.26
C LEU A 504 13.82 -43.68 -8.41
N VAL A 505 14.01 -42.64 -9.23
CA VAL A 505 13.22 -42.44 -10.45
C VAL A 505 13.49 -43.55 -11.47
N GLY A 506 14.74 -43.95 -11.66
CA GLY A 506 15.11 -45.07 -12.53
C GLY A 506 14.52 -46.42 -12.10
N LEU A 507 14.25 -46.58 -10.81
CA LEU A 507 13.55 -47.74 -10.23
C LEU A 507 12.02 -47.64 -10.32
N GLY A 508 11.49 -46.57 -10.93
CA GLY A 508 10.07 -46.39 -11.19
C GLY A 508 9.29 -45.67 -10.09
N LEU A 509 9.96 -45.05 -9.11
CA LEU A 509 9.29 -44.24 -8.10
C LEU A 509 9.05 -42.82 -8.60
N GLN A 510 7.95 -42.23 -8.17
CA GLN A 510 7.63 -40.83 -8.41
C GLN A 510 8.01 -39.98 -7.19
N GLN A 511 8.70 -38.86 -7.43
CA GLN A 511 9.02 -37.93 -6.36
C GLN A 511 7.77 -37.14 -5.95
N ILE A 512 7.55 -37.02 -4.64
CA ILE A 512 6.55 -36.15 -4.03
C ILE A 512 7.24 -35.13 -3.11
N MET A 513 6.53 -34.03 -2.81
CA MET A 513 7.02 -32.97 -1.95
C MET A 513 5.90 -32.52 -1.01
N HIS A 514 6.11 -32.65 0.30
CA HIS A 514 5.16 -32.20 1.29
C HIS A 514 5.56 -30.84 1.89
N TYR A 515 4.60 -30.16 2.51
CA TYR A 515 4.92 -29.03 3.38
C TYR A 515 5.80 -29.48 4.54
N SER A 516 6.77 -28.65 4.93
CA SER A 516 7.62 -28.91 6.10
C SER A 516 6.88 -28.75 7.43
N PHE A 517 5.68 -28.18 7.41
CA PHE A 517 4.81 -27.97 8.57
C PHE A 517 3.49 -28.72 8.41
N LEU A 518 2.96 -29.21 9.53
CA LEU A 518 1.78 -30.07 9.59
C LEU A 518 1.12 -30.02 10.97
N ALA A 519 0.04 -30.78 11.11
CA ALA A 519 -0.69 -30.91 12.36
C ALA A 519 0.08 -31.84 13.29
N GLU A 520 0.21 -31.43 14.56
CA GLU A 520 0.90 -32.23 15.59
C GLU A 520 0.28 -33.63 15.74
N GLY A 521 -1.05 -33.74 15.58
CA GLY A 521 -1.76 -35.01 15.67
C GLY A 521 -1.36 -36.05 14.62
N LEU A 522 -0.91 -35.63 13.41
CA LEU A 522 -0.44 -36.59 12.40
C LEU A 522 0.90 -37.23 12.81
N LEU A 523 1.79 -36.46 13.44
CA LEU A 523 3.05 -36.98 13.97
C LEU A 523 2.83 -37.93 15.16
N ASP A 524 1.83 -37.63 15.99
CA ASP A 524 1.46 -38.45 17.15
C ASP A 524 0.93 -39.85 16.79
N LEU A 525 0.43 -40.05 15.57
CA LEU A 525 0.03 -41.39 15.10
C LEU A 525 1.25 -42.31 14.87
N PHE A 526 2.43 -41.73 14.65
CA PHE A 526 3.67 -42.46 14.36
C PHE A 526 4.57 -42.55 15.58
N ASP A 527 4.82 -41.42 16.25
CA ASP A 527 5.69 -41.38 17.42
C ASP A 527 5.37 -40.18 18.34
N GLN A 528 4.57 -40.45 19.37
CA GLN A 528 4.25 -39.48 20.42
C GLN A 528 5.46 -39.13 21.30
N GLY A 529 6.46 -40.02 21.39
CA GLY A 529 7.65 -39.82 22.22
C GLY A 529 8.50 -38.65 21.74
N ASN A 530 8.42 -38.29 20.46
CA ASN A 530 9.14 -37.15 19.89
C ASN A 530 8.49 -35.80 20.18
N ALA A 531 7.27 -35.73 20.74
CA ALA A 531 6.57 -34.47 20.99
C ALA A 531 7.41 -33.39 21.70
N PRO A 532 8.25 -33.70 22.73
CA PRO A 532 9.12 -32.71 23.36
C PRO A 532 10.22 -32.15 22.44
N SER A 533 10.58 -32.87 21.38
CA SER A 533 11.60 -32.49 20.41
C SER A 533 11.05 -31.75 19.19
N ARG A 534 9.72 -31.56 19.09
CA ARG A 534 9.12 -30.91 17.92
C ARG A 534 9.27 -29.40 17.95
N VAL A 535 9.59 -28.82 16.79
CA VAL A 535 9.70 -27.37 16.62
C VAL A 535 8.30 -26.80 16.34
N LYS A 536 7.74 -26.06 17.30
CA LYS A 536 6.41 -25.42 17.18
C LYS A 536 6.51 -24.04 16.52
N LEU A 537 5.55 -23.73 15.64
CA LEU A 537 5.44 -22.41 15.03
C LEU A 537 4.67 -21.47 15.95
N ALA A 538 5.23 -20.29 16.22
CA ALA A 538 4.60 -19.29 17.09
C ALA A 538 3.37 -18.63 16.46
N ASN A 539 3.37 -18.46 15.13
CA ASN A 539 2.29 -17.82 14.37
C ASN A 539 1.97 -18.65 13.11
N PRO A 540 1.31 -19.80 13.26
CA PRO A 540 0.97 -20.65 12.12
C PRO A 540 -0.14 -20.02 11.26
N LEU A 541 -0.13 -20.30 9.95
CA LEU A 541 -1.17 -19.83 9.03
C LEU A 541 -2.53 -20.47 9.33
N THR A 542 -2.52 -21.74 9.75
CA THR A 542 -3.71 -22.54 10.07
C THR A 542 -3.42 -23.44 11.27
N ALA A 543 -4.47 -23.94 11.93
CA ALA A 543 -4.32 -24.92 13.03
C ALA A 543 -3.71 -26.26 12.56
N ASP A 544 -3.81 -26.56 11.27
CA ASP A 544 -3.25 -27.78 10.67
C ASP A 544 -1.76 -27.65 10.34
N HIS A 545 -1.12 -26.51 10.61
CA HIS A 545 0.28 -26.22 10.27
C HIS A 545 1.02 -25.64 11.48
N THR A 546 0.94 -26.31 12.63
CA THR A 546 1.44 -25.79 13.92
C THR A 546 2.83 -26.28 14.30
N VAL A 547 3.32 -27.36 13.70
CA VAL A 547 4.63 -27.97 13.99
C VAL A 547 5.42 -28.21 12.72
N MET A 548 6.74 -28.10 12.80
CA MET A 548 7.65 -28.59 11.76
C MET A 548 7.76 -30.12 11.85
N ARG A 549 7.87 -30.81 10.71
CA ARG A 549 8.01 -32.27 10.63
C ARG A 549 9.32 -32.77 11.26
N ASP A 550 9.23 -33.76 12.13
CA ASP A 550 10.37 -34.48 12.72
C ASP A 550 10.66 -35.83 12.02
N ALA A 551 9.80 -36.21 11.06
CA ALA A 551 9.88 -37.37 10.19
C ALA A 551 9.12 -37.14 8.87
N LEU A 552 9.51 -37.81 7.78
CA LEU A 552 8.83 -37.75 6.47
C LEU A 552 7.70 -38.78 6.32
N LEU A 553 7.78 -39.91 7.04
CA LEU A 553 6.85 -41.03 6.93
C LEU A 553 5.37 -40.68 7.22
N PRO A 554 5.04 -39.81 8.21
CA PRO A 554 3.65 -39.49 8.48
C PRO A 554 2.91 -38.88 7.29
N GLN A 555 3.54 -37.93 6.59
CA GLN A 555 2.97 -37.30 5.40
C GLN A 555 2.97 -38.23 4.19
N MET A 556 3.99 -39.10 4.06
CA MET A 556 4.00 -40.16 3.04
C MET A 556 2.78 -41.07 3.16
N ALA A 557 2.43 -41.50 4.39
CA ALA A 557 1.27 -42.35 4.63
C ALA A 557 -0.04 -41.62 4.34
N GLU A 558 -0.17 -40.35 4.72
CA GLU A 558 -1.30 -39.50 4.36
C GLU A 558 -1.48 -39.40 2.83
N THR A 559 -0.40 -39.15 2.08
CA THR A 559 -0.44 -39.07 0.61
C THR A 559 -0.82 -40.40 -0.04
N ILE A 560 -0.34 -41.53 0.48
CA ILE A 560 -0.78 -42.86 0.03
C ILE A 560 -2.28 -43.04 0.28
N GLY A 561 -2.76 -42.71 1.49
CA GLY A 561 -4.17 -42.78 1.84
C GLY A 561 -5.06 -41.90 0.96
N LEU A 562 -4.61 -40.69 0.63
CA LEU A 562 -5.29 -39.79 -0.29
C LEU A 562 -5.42 -40.40 -1.69
N ASN A 563 -4.34 -40.97 -2.24
CA ASN A 563 -4.38 -41.63 -3.55
C ASN A 563 -5.28 -42.86 -3.54
N PHE A 564 -5.22 -43.66 -2.49
CA PHE A 564 -6.13 -44.80 -2.30
C PHE A 564 -7.60 -44.35 -2.29
N SER A 565 -7.94 -43.29 -1.56
CA SER A 565 -9.30 -42.73 -1.52
C SER A 565 -9.80 -42.23 -2.88
N ARG A 566 -8.88 -41.88 -3.78
CA ARG A 566 -9.13 -41.47 -5.17
C ARG A 566 -9.06 -42.63 -6.17
N GLN A 567 -9.15 -43.86 -5.67
CA GLN A 567 -9.19 -45.08 -6.48
C GLN A 567 -7.92 -45.32 -7.32
N VAL A 568 -6.78 -44.77 -6.89
CA VAL A 568 -5.48 -45.11 -7.45
C VAL A 568 -5.10 -46.51 -6.95
N ALA A 569 -4.93 -47.45 -7.88
CA ALA A 569 -4.75 -48.86 -7.56
C ALA A 569 -3.36 -49.20 -7.00
N GLU A 570 -2.33 -48.45 -7.40
CA GLU A 570 -0.94 -48.62 -6.95
C GLU A 570 -0.21 -47.28 -6.94
N THR A 571 0.71 -47.12 -6.00
CA THR A 571 1.60 -45.95 -5.95
C THR A 571 3.00 -46.36 -5.51
N ALA A 572 4.02 -45.75 -6.09
CA ALA A 572 5.40 -45.87 -5.65
C ALA A 572 6.00 -44.46 -5.54
N PHE A 573 6.13 -43.96 -4.32
CA PHE A 573 6.56 -42.59 -4.05
C PHE A 573 7.85 -42.53 -3.26
N PHE A 574 8.58 -41.44 -3.43
CA PHE A 574 9.65 -41.05 -2.52
C PHE A 574 9.66 -39.55 -2.27
N GLU A 575 10.19 -39.14 -1.13
CA GLU A 575 10.50 -37.74 -0.83
C GLU A 575 11.92 -37.66 -0.26
N THR A 576 12.68 -36.68 -0.73
CA THR A 576 13.91 -36.22 -0.08
C THR A 576 13.61 -34.87 0.55
N GLY A 577 13.78 -34.74 1.86
CA GLY A 577 13.40 -33.52 2.57
C GLY A 577 14.03 -33.41 3.95
N ARG A 578 14.07 -32.19 4.47
CA ARG A 578 14.55 -31.92 5.82
C ARG A 578 13.52 -32.25 6.86
N VAL A 579 13.99 -32.77 7.99
CA VAL A 579 13.24 -32.88 9.23
C VAL A 579 13.88 -32.00 10.30
N PHE A 580 13.08 -31.58 11.27
CA PHE A 580 13.42 -30.57 12.26
C PHE A 580 13.20 -31.13 13.66
N ARG A 581 14.21 -31.02 14.52
CA ARG A 581 14.12 -31.43 15.92
C ARG A 581 14.80 -30.42 16.82
N LEU A 582 14.28 -30.21 18.03
CA LEU A 582 14.93 -29.45 19.07
C LEU A 582 16.07 -30.28 19.66
N GLY A 583 17.27 -29.73 19.64
CA GLY A 583 18.41 -30.25 20.38
C GLY A 583 18.27 -30.01 21.88
N PRO A 584 19.18 -30.58 22.70
CA PRO A 584 19.17 -30.40 24.15
C PRO A 584 19.30 -28.94 24.62
N ASP A 585 19.84 -28.06 23.79
CA ASP A 585 19.98 -26.62 24.04
C ASP A 585 18.73 -25.81 23.63
N GLY A 586 17.67 -26.49 23.19
CA GLY A 586 16.43 -25.87 22.72
C GLY A 586 16.53 -25.25 21.33
N LYS A 587 17.63 -25.49 20.58
CA LYS A 587 17.76 -25.00 19.20
C LYS A 587 17.35 -26.06 18.20
N PRO A 588 16.71 -25.67 17.08
CA PRO A 588 16.37 -26.61 16.03
C PRO A 588 17.63 -27.12 15.31
N THR A 589 17.68 -28.43 15.07
CA THR A 589 18.62 -29.11 14.17
C THR A 589 17.87 -29.58 12.93
N GLU A 590 18.53 -29.49 11.77
CA GLU A 590 17.99 -29.93 10.48
C GLU A 590 18.81 -31.09 9.95
N THR A 591 18.14 -32.17 9.54
CA THR A 591 18.78 -33.31 8.88
C THR A 591 18.04 -33.67 7.60
N ASP A 592 18.78 -33.95 6.54
CA ASP A 592 18.21 -34.45 5.28
C ASP A 592 17.82 -35.91 5.44
N HIS A 593 16.59 -36.23 5.09
CA HIS A 593 16.04 -37.58 5.12
C HIS A 593 15.51 -37.97 3.74
N VAL A 594 15.46 -39.26 3.49
CA VAL A 594 14.70 -39.86 2.38
C VAL A 594 13.65 -40.79 2.95
N ALA A 595 12.44 -40.72 2.42
CA ALA A 595 11.36 -41.67 2.69
C ALA A 595 10.85 -42.26 1.38
N VAL A 596 10.53 -43.55 1.42
CA VAL A 596 9.92 -44.29 0.32
C VAL A 596 8.59 -44.86 0.83
N GLY A 597 7.55 -44.74 0.01
CA GLY A 597 6.22 -45.27 0.30
C GLY A 597 5.67 -46.03 -0.89
N LEU A 598 5.21 -47.27 -0.65
CA LEU A 598 4.62 -48.14 -1.66
C LEU A 598 3.20 -48.54 -1.25
N PHE A 599 2.31 -48.65 -2.22
CA PHE A 599 0.94 -49.13 -2.03
C PHE A 599 0.46 -49.89 -3.27
N GLY A 600 -0.37 -50.91 -3.07
CA GLY A 600 -0.91 -51.75 -4.14
C GLY A 600 0.13 -52.67 -4.78
N PRO A 601 -0.19 -53.31 -5.92
CA PRO A 601 0.69 -54.24 -6.64
C PRO A 601 1.83 -53.53 -7.41
N ALA A 602 2.49 -52.56 -6.77
CA ALA A 602 3.58 -51.78 -7.34
C ALA A 602 4.69 -52.71 -7.88
N GLY A 603 5.14 -52.45 -9.11
CA GLY A 603 6.18 -53.25 -9.78
C GLY A 603 5.70 -54.55 -10.44
N ARG A 604 4.44 -54.96 -10.26
CA ARG A 604 3.88 -56.13 -10.97
C ARG A 604 3.40 -55.77 -12.38
N THR A 605 3.29 -56.77 -13.25
CA THR A 605 2.80 -56.60 -14.63
C THR A 605 1.74 -57.63 -15.00
N GLY A 606 0.91 -57.32 -16.00
CA GLY A 606 -0.08 -58.25 -16.55
C GLY A 606 -1.07 -58.79 -15.50
N LEU A 607 -1.31 -60.11 -15.54
CA LEU A 607 -2.28 -60.77 -14.67
C LEU A 607 -1.85 -60.81 -13.19
N ASP A 608 -0.57 -60.60 -12.87
CA ASP A 608 -0.07 -60.61 -11.49
C ASP A 608 -0.56 -59.39 -10.68
N LYS A 609 -1.03 -58.32 -11.36
CA LYS A 609 -1.66 -57.17 -10.70
C LYS A 609 -2.98 -57.51 -10.01
N PHE A 610 -3.65 -58.60 -10.40
CA PHE A 610 -4.92 -59.02 -9.80
C PHE A 610 -4.76 -59.96 -8.59
N LYS A 611 -3.53 -60.43 -8.33
CA LYS A 611 -3.24 -61.25 -7.15
C LYS A 611 -3.14 -60.34 -5.90
N PRO A 612 -3.56 -60.79 -4.72
CA PRO A 612 -3.30 -60.06 -3.48
C PRO A 612 -1.80 -59.77 -3.30
N VAL A 613 -1.46 -58.62 -2.73
CA VAL A 613 -0.10 -58.30 -2.26
C VAL A 613 -0.01 -58.72 -0.80
N ASP A 614 1.01 -59.48 -0.45
CA ASP A 614 1.29 -59.84 0.94
C ASP A 614 2.40 -58.96 1.55
N GLU A 615 2.47 -58.97 2.89
CA GLU A 615 3.40 -58.11 3.64
C GLU A 615 4.87 -58.45 3.35
N LEU A 616 5.19 -59.73 3.12
CA LEU A 616 6.56 -60.17 2.86
C LEU A 616 7.03 -59.64 1.51
N GLU A 617 6.19 -59.70 0.48
CA GLU A 617 6.48 -59.12 -0.82
C GLU A 617 6.72 -57.61 -0.73
N MET A 618 5.84 -56.87 -0.04
CA MET A 618 6.00 -55.42 0.10
C MET A 618 7.31 -55.08 0.83
N PHE A 619 7.65 -55.83 1.88
CA PHE A 619 8.92 -55.69 2.58
C PHE A 619 10.12 -55.94 1.64
N LEU A 620 10.08 -57.00 0.83
CA LEU A 620 11.15 -57.33 -0.12
C LEU A 620 11.33 -56.25 -1.19
N TRP A 621 10.24 -55.65 -1.68
CA TRP A 621 10.32 -54.51 -2.60
C TRP A 621 10.97 -53.29 -1.95
N ILE A 622 10.52 -52.87 -0.77
CA ILE A 622 11.11 -51.74 -0.05
C ILE A 622 12.59 -52.00 0.26
N LYS A 623 12.92 -53.22 0.70
CA LYS A 623 14.30 -53.63 0.95
C LYS A 623 15.15 -53.53 -0.31
N GLY A 624 14.67 -54.03 -1.45
CA GLY A 624 15.38 -53.94 -2.72
C GLY A 624 15.61 -52.50 -3.18
N LEU A 625 14.62 -51.62 -3.01
CA LEU A 625 14.77 -50.20 -3.30
C LEU A 625 15.84 -49.54 -2.41
N TRP A 626 15.85 -49.87 -1.13
CA TRP A 626 16.88 -49.40 -0.19
C TRP A 626 18.27 -49.90 -0.59
N GLU A 627 18.45 -51.19 -0.89
CA GLU A 627 19.73 -51.78 -1.30
C GLU A 627 20.29 -51.11 -2.58
N GLN A 628 19.43 -50.84 -3.56
CA GLN A 628 19.83 -50.13 -4.77
C GLN A 628 20.20 -48.67 -4.49
N ALA A 629 19.42 -47.98 -3.66
CA ALA A 629 19.69 -46.60 -3.27
C ALA A 629 20.98 -46.46 -2.46
N SER A 630 21.23 -47.34 -1.48
CA SER A 630 22.44 -47.31 -0.65
C SER A 630 23.69 -47.65 -1.46
N ALA A 631 23.61 -48.66 -2.35
CA ALA A 631 24.69 -49.00 -3.26
C ALA A 631 25.03 -47.82 -4.19
N ALA A 632 24.03 -47.09 -4.69
CA ALA A 632 24.27 -45.91 -5.49
C ALA A 632 24.89 -44.74 -4.70
N LEU A 633 24.78 -44.72 -3.38
CA LEU A 633 25.43 -43.71 -2.54
C LEU A 633 26.79 -44.15 -1.98
N ASN A 634 27.23 -45.38 -2.30
CA ASN A 634 28.44 -46.00 -1.72
C ASN A 634 28.40 -46.04 -0.17
N LEU A 635 27.23 -46.30 0.40
CA LEU A 635 26.99 -46.41 1.84
C LEU A 635 27.22 -47.82 2.38
#